data_AF-X1QUK3-F1
#
_entry.id   AF-X1QUK3-F1
#
_cell.length_a   1.000
_cell.length_b   1.000
_cell.length_c   1.000
_cell.angle_alpha   90.00
_cell.angle_beta   90.00
_cell.angle_gamma   90.00
#
_symmetry.space_group_name_H-M   'P 1'
#
loop_
_entity.id
_entity.type
_entity.pdbx_description
1 polymer ?
#
loop_
_entity_poly.entity_id
_entity_poly.type
_entity_poly.pdbx_seq_one_letter_code
_entity_poly.pdbx_strand_id
1 'polypeptide(L)'
;MVRSQRENPRFERNWRRKFEKKMRPVADKLYREIIPGIKDINRSWRIRGVPLPLYVELGDLDKELGIDAVFTLDNGMVLTCQEKFNQHTFRSLENATVEYENDPARGIPGDWFTMIAQLYFFGFASKDEKSFDLWVLLDWPKTVWETIQGNISWDLKSQPEYRAADGAMANFMRTHIPDLPKSCILKTNFK
;
A
#
# COMPACT_ATOMS: atom_id res chain seq x y z
N MET A 1 0.30 28.05 7.15
CA MET A 1 1.77 28.00 7.02
C MET A 1 2.19 26.57 7.30
N VAL A 2 2.23 25.71 6.27
CA VAL A 2 2.54 24.28 6.45
C VAL A 2 4.05 24.16 6.64
N ARG A 3 4.47 23.80 7.85
CA ARG A 3 5.87 23.46 8.11
C ARG A 3 6.17 22.21 7.29
N SER A 4 6.95 22.35 6.22
CA SER A 4 7.61 21.25 5.53
C SER A 4 8.42 20.50 6.59
N GLN A 5 7.87 19.40 7.11
CA GLN A 5 8.62 18.49 7.96
C GLN A 5 9.68 17.85 7.08
N ARG A 6 10.96 18.17 7.36
CA ARG A 6 12.11 17.51 6.74
C ARG A 6 11.87 16.00 6.79
N GLU A 7 11.94 15.35 5.63
CA GLU A 7 11.88 13.88 5.52
C GLU A 7 12.77 13.26 6.60
N ASN A 8 12.19 12.40 7.44
CA ASN A 8 12.92 11.80 8.55
C ASN A 8 14.00 10.88 7.96
N PRO A 9 15.31 11.22 8.05
CA PRO A 9 16.36 10.46 7.37
C PRO A 9 16.50 9.02 7.89
N ARG A 10 15.88 8.67 9.03
CA ARG A 10 15.79 7.29 9.52
C ARG A 10 14.79 6.45 8.71
N PHE A 11 13.69 7.05 8.24
CA PHE A 11 12.66 6.36 7.45
C PHE A 11 13.20 5.95 6.07
N GLU A 12 13.86 6.87 5.37
CA GLU A 12 14.47 6.60 4.06
C GLU A 12 15.61 5.58 4.10
N ARG A 13 16.25 5.42 5.26
CA ARG A 13 17.29 4.41 5.47
C ARG A 13 16.73 3.04 5.87
N ASN A 14 15.44 2.94 6.20
CA ASN A 14 14.78 1.69 6.57
C ASN A 14 14.84 0.70 5.40
N TRP A 15 15.23 -0.54 5.69
CA TRP A 15 15.32 -1.60 4.70
C TRP A 15 13.96 -1.88 4.02
N ARG A 16 12.85 -1.68 4.71
CA ARG A 16 11.49 -1.80 4.15
C ARG A 16 11.24 -0.75 3.06
N ARG A 17 11.59 0.52 3.32
CA ARG A 17 11.46 1.60 2.33
C ARG A 17 12.35 1.37 1.11
N LYS A 18 13.57 0.87 1.32
CA LYS A 18 14.48 0.49 0.23
C LYS A 18 13.93 -0.65 -0.62
N PHE A 19 13.40 -1.69 0.03
CA PHE A 19 12.77 -2.82 -0.63
C PHE A 19 11.54 -2.37 -1.43
N GLU A 20 10.69 -1.54 -0.83
CA GLU A 20 9.52 -0.99 -1.48
C GLU A 20 9.89 -0.20 -2.75
N LYS A 21 10.84 0.76 -2.65
CA LYS A 21 11.35 1.53 -3.79
C LYS A 21 11.92 0.63 -4.90
N LYS A 22 12.57 -0.48 -4.52
CA LYS A 22 13.09 -1.47 -5.48
C LYS A 22 11.97 -2.22 -6.22
N MET A 23 10.85 -2.50 -5.55
CA MET A 23 9.71 -3.21 -6.15
C MET A 23 8.77 -2.33 -6.96
N ARG A 24 8.77 -0.99 -6.78
CA ARG A 24 7.91 -0.07 -7.52
C ARG A 24 7.98 -0.24 -9.06
N PRO A 25 9.15 -0.35 -9.73
CA PRO A 25 9.20 -0.58 -11.18
C PRO A 25 8.61 -1.92 -11.61
N VAL A 26 8.68 -2.95 -10.75
CA VAL A 26 8.07 -4.26 -11.00
C VAL A 26 6.55 -4.14 -10.91
N ALA A 27 6.04 -3.42 -9.92
CA ALA A 27 4.63 -3.11 -9.76
C ALA A 27 4.10 -2.26 -10.93
N ASP A 28 4.82 -1.21 -11.33
CA ASP A 28 4.44 -0.33 -12.45
C ASP A 28 4.29 -1.11 -13.76
N LYS A 29 5.22 -2.04 -14.02
CA LYS A 29 5.12 -2.94 -15.18
C LYS A 29 3.86 -3.80 -15.08
N LEU A 30 3.61 -4.43 -13.93
CA LEU A 30 2.43 -5.25 -13.69
C LEU A 30 1.13 -4.45 -13.85
N TYR A 31 1.05 -3.22 -13.33
CA TYR A 31 -0.14 -2.38 -13.46
C TYR A 31 -0.48 -2.07 -14.91
N ARG A 32 0.52 -1.78 -15.75
CA ARG A 32 0.31 -1.56 -17.18
C ARG A 32 -0.19 -2.82 -17.90
N GLU A 33 0.08 -4.00 -17.37
CA GLU A 33 -0.43 -5.27 -17.90
C GLU A 33 -1.88 -5.54 -17.45
N ILE A 34 -2.25 -5.18 -16.21
CA ILE A 34 -3.52 -5.60 -15.60
C ILE A 34 -4.60 -4.51 -15.54
N ILE A 35 -4.21 -3.23 -15.63
CA ILE A 35 -5.12 -2.08 -15.68
C ILE A 35 -5.07 -1.51 -17.10
N PRO A 36 -6.14 -1.68 -17.90
CA PRO A 36 -6.16 -1.20 -19.27
C PRO A 36 -6.14 0.34 -19.32
N GLY A 37 -5.45 0.88 -20.33
CA GLY A 37 -5.47 2.31 -20.61
C GLY A 37 -4.65 3.18 -19.67
N ILE A 38 -3.76 2.64 -18.82
CA ILE A 38 -2.83 3.48 -18.04
C ILE A 38 -1.96 4.31 -18.98
N LYS A 39 -2.16 5.62 -18.94
CA LYS A 39 -1.31 6.62 -19.59
C LYS A 39 -0.12 6.94 -18.71
N ASP A 40 -0.36 7.23 -17.43
CA ASP A 40 0.68 7.64 -16.48
C ASP A 40 0.48 7.00 -15.10
N ILE A 41 1.60 6.78 -14.40
CA ILE A 41 1.65 6.30 -13.02
C ILE A 41 2.45 7.33 -12.24
N ASN A 42 1.75 8.10 -11.41
CA ASN A 42 2.38 9.12 -10.60
C ASN A 42 2.54 8.66 -9.15
N ARG A 43 3.78 8.75 -8.66
CA ARG A 43 4.21 8.40 -7.29
C ARG A 43 4.81 9.61 -6.56
N SER A 44 4.65 10.80 -7.14
CA SER A 44 5.27 12.04 -6.68
C SER A 44 4.38 13.25 -6.96
N TRP A 45 4.46 14.28 -6.14
CA TRP A 45 3.82 15.56 -6.45
C TRP A 45 4.87 16.61 -6.80
N ARG A 46 4.61 17.37 -7.87
CA ARG A 46 5.42 18.54 -8.20
C ARG A 46 5.07 19.68 -7.25
N ILE A 47 6.06 20.21 -6.55
CA ILE A 47 5.86 21.40 -5.73
C ILE A 47 5.65 22.60 -6.68
N ARG A 48 4.48 23.24 -6.60
CA ARG A 48 4.20 24.48 -7.31
C ARG A 48 4.86 25.65 -6.59
N GLY A 49 5.41 26.61 -7.34
CA GLY A 49 6.01 27.83 -6.78
C GLY A 49 7.52 27.79 -6.53
N VAL A 50 8.23 26.76 -7.01
CA VAL A 50 9.71 26.72 -7.03
C VAL A 50 10.26 26.84 -8.46
N PRO A 51 11.41 27.52 -8.67
CA PRO A 51 11.94 27.80 -10.02
C PRO A 51 12.38 26.55 -10.80
N LEU A 52 12.83 25.51 -10.08
CA LEU A 52 13.21 24.23 -10.66
C LEU A 52 12.10 23.20 -10.43
N PRO A 53 11.85 22.27 -11.37
CA PRO A 53 10.89 21.20 -11.16
C PRO A 53 11.39 20.27 -10.03
N LEU A 54 10.95 20.56 -8.80
CA LEU A 54 11.16 19.74 -7.62
C LEU A 54 9.95 18.82 -7.45
N TYR A 55 10.23 17.52 -7.45
CA TYR A 55 9.25 16.49 -7.17
C TYR A 55 9.52 15.93 -5.77
N VAL A 56 8.49 15.81 -4.96
CA VAL A 56 8.51 15.10 -3.68
C VAL A 56 7.65 13.85 -3.80
N GLU A 57 7.96 12.80 -3.03
CA GLU A 57 7.04 11.66 -2.92
C GLU A 57 5.66 12.15 -2.44
N LEU A 58 4.61 11.33 -2.62
CA LEU A 58 3.21 11.72 -2.36
C LEU A 58 2.96 12.29 -0.96
N GLY A 59 3.90 12.14 -0.02
CA GLY A 59 4.02 13.01 1.15
C GLY A 59 2.85 12.82 2.09
N ASP A 60 2.01 13.84 2.22
CA ASP A 60 0.80 13.79 3.06
C ASP A 60 -0.30 12.90 2.44
N LEU A 61 -0.33 12.70 1.12
CA LEU A 61 -1.29 11.76 0.49
C LEU A 61 -0.97 10.30 0.83
N ASP A 62 0.31 9.95 0.91
CA ASP A 62 0.77 8.65 1.40
C ASP A 62 0.45 8.54 2.91
N LYS A 63 0.93 9.50 3.71
CA LYS A 63 0.86 9.43 5.18
C LYS A 63 -0.51 9.62 5.81
N GLU A 64 -1.37 10.43 5.21
CA GLU A 64 -2.67 10.80 5.78
C GLU A 64 -3.84 10.11 5.08
N LEU A 65 -3.68 9.78 3.79
CA LEU A 65 -4.79 9.29 2.94
C LEU A 65 -4.58 7.87 2.41
N GLY A 66 -3.43 7.25 2.69
CA GLY A 66 -3.09 5.92 2.20
C GLY A 66 -3.12 5.87 0.68
N ILE A 67 -2.37 6.77 0.02
CA ILE A 67 -2.22 6.77 -1.44
C ILE A 67 -0.73 6.73 -1.81
N ASP A 68 -0.28 5.57 -2.30
CA ASP A 68 1.08 5.32 -2.77
C ASP A 68 1.27 5.58 -4.28
N ALA A 69 0.19 5.47 -5.06
CA ALA A 69 0.22 5.69 -6.50
C ALA A 69 -1.09 6.29 -7.02
N VAL A 70 -0.97 7.09 -8.08
CA VAL A 70 -2.09 7.69 -8.82
C VAL A 70 -1.95 7.31 -10.29
N PHE A 71 -2.92 6.56 -10.81
CA PHE A 71 -2.97 6.17 -12.22
C PHE A 71 -3.83 7.17 -12.98
N THR A 72 -3.28 7.74 -14.06
CA THR A 72 -4.06 8.51 -15.04
C THR A 72 -4.30 7.63 -16.25
N LEU A 73 -5.56 7.46 -16.65
CA LEU A 73 -5.96 6.67 -17.80
C LEU A 73 -5.98 7.52 -19.09
N ASP A 74 -5.97 6.86 -20.24
CA ASP A 74 -5.99 7.47 -21.58
C ASP A 74 -7.22 8.37 -21.82
N ASN A 75 -8.35 8.01 -21.23
CA ASN A 75 -9.59 8.78 -21.23
C ASN A 75 -9.62 9.93 -20.19
N GLY A 76 -8.52 10.13 -19.44
CA GLY A 76 -8.39 11.18 -18.44
C GLY A 76 -8.96 10.85 -17.06
N MET A 77 -9.53 9.66 -16.86
CA MET A 77 -9.95 9.20 -15.54
C MET A 77 -8.74 8.94 -14.63
N VAL A 78 -8.98 9.01 -13.32
CA VAL A 78 -7.95 8.83 -12.30
C VAL A 78 -8.35 7.71 -11.34
N LEU A 79 -7.37 6.86 -11.00
CA LEU A 79 -7.49 5.85 -9.95
C LEU A 79 -6.39 6.06 -8.92
N THR A 80 -6.72 5.97 -7.63
CA THR A 80 -5.74 6.00 -6.53
C THR A 80 -5.50 4.60 -5.99
N CYS A 81 -4.26 4.29 -5.63
CA CYS A 81 -3.85 2.97 -5.16
C CYS A 81 -2.98 3.09 -3.91
N GLN A 82 -3.31 2.30 -2.87
CA GLN A 82 -2.37 1.97 -1.80
C GLN A 82 -1.62 0.69 -2.19
N GLU A 83 -0.41 0.53 -1.68
CA GLU A 83 0.46 -0.60 -1.99
C GLU A 83 1.03 -1.23 -0.71
N LYS A 84 1.12 -2.55 -0.70
CA LYS A 84 1.91 -3.28 0.29
C LYS A 84 2.76 -4.32 -0.41
N PHE A 85 4.07 -4.08 -0.40
CA PHE A 85 5.04 -5.04 -0.92
C PHE A 85 5.69 -5.80 0.23
N ASN A 86 5.59 -7.12 0.19
CA ASN A 86 6.20 -8.03 1.16
C ASN A 86 7.32 -8.83 0.52
N GLN A 87 8.32 -9.19 1.34
CA GLN A 87 9.39 -10.08 0.90
C GLN A 87 8.89 -11.51 0.71
N HIS A 88 9.60 -12.25 -0.15
CA HIS A 88 9.36 -13.68 -0.41
C HIS A 88 9.30 -14.53 0.88
N THR A 89 10.08 -14.19 1.90
CA THR A 89 10.12 -14.89 3.19
C THR A 89 8.79 -14.91 3.94
N PHE A 90 7.90 -13.95 3.64
CA PHE A 90 6.55 -13.88 4.23
C PHE A 90 5.47 -14.49 3.34
N ARG A 91 5.82 -15.02 2.15
CA ARG A 91 4.85 -15.56 1.18
C ARG A 91 3.91 -16.60 1.78
N SER A 92 4.41 -17.49 2.63
CA SER A 92 3.64 -18.57 3.26
C SER A 92 2.51 -18.05 4.17
N LEU A 93 2.52 -16.77 4.53
CA LEU A 93 1.41 -16.17 5.24
C LEU A 93 0.19 -16.01 4.34
N GLU A 94 0.35 -15.63 3.07
CA GLU A 94 -0.79 -15.42 2.14
C GLU A 94 -1.89 -14.50 2.70
N ASN A 95 -1.49 -13.51 3.49
CA ASN A 95 -2.43 -12.63 4.18
C ASN A 95 -2.25 -11.19 3.73
N ALA A 96 -3.36 -10.51 3.52
CA ALA A 96 -3.41 -9.06 3.37
C ALA A 96 -3.47 -8.44 4.76
N THR A 97 -2.76 -7.33 4.93
CA THR A 97 -2.68 -6.61 6.20
C THR A 97 -2.93 -5.13 5.98
N VAL A 98 -3.76 -4.51 6.80
CA VAL A 98 -4.01 -3.07 6.81
C VAL A 98 -3.64 -2.54 8.20
N GLU A 99 -2.99 -1.39 8.29
CA GLU A 99 -2.57 -0.80 9.57
C GLU A 99 -3.80 -0.33 10.35
N TYR A 100 -4.05 -0.93 11.51
CA TYR A 100 -5.15 -0.54 12.40
C TYR A 100 -4.76 0.70 13.21
N GLU A 101 -3.55 0.69 13.77
CA GLU A 101 -2.94 1.80 14.50
C GLU A 101 -1.48 1.91 14.10
N ASN A 102 -1.03 3.11 13.74
CA ASN A 102 0.36 3.35 13.36
C ASN A 102 1.27 3.47 14.60
N ASP A 103 0.72 4.01 15.69
CA ASP A 103 1.36 4.12 17.00
C ASP A 103 0.31 3.78 18.08
N PRO A 104 0.21 2.49 18.49
CA PRO A 104 -0.75 2.04 19.50
C PRO A 104 -0.55 2.69 20.86
N ALA A 105 0.70 3.02 21.22
CA ALA A 105 0.99 3.67 22.50
C ALA A 105 0.40 5.09 22.56
N ARG A 106 0.19 5.72 21.40
CA ARG A 106 -0.45 7.03 21.26
C ARG A 106 -1.87 6.97 20.69
N GLY A 107 -2.38 5.78 20.39
CA GLY A 107 -3.67 5.59 19.74
C GLY A 107 -3.80 6.29 18.38
N ILE A 108 -2.70 6.40 17.63
CA ILE A 108 -2.73 7.04 16.31
C ILE A 108 -3.38 6.07 15.31
N PRO A 109 -4.52 6.44 14.68
CA PRO A 109 -5.19 5.58 13.70
C PRO A 109 -4.28 5.27 12.51
N GLY A 110 -4.38 4.05 11.98
CA GLY A 110 -3.72 3.64 10.75
C GLY A 110 -4.65 3.64 9.54
N ASP A 111 -4.12 3.15 8.42
CA ASP A 111 -4.78 3.05 7.11
C ASP A 111 -6.18 2.41 7.16
N TRP A 112 -6.45 1.55 8.14
CA TRP A 112 -7.77 0.95 8.35
C TRP A 112 -8.89 2.00 8.47
N PHE A 113 -8.56 3.16 9.03
CA PHE A 113 -9.50 4.25 9.26
C PHE A 113 -9.30 5.44 8.32
N THR A 114 -8.11 5.59 7.75
CA THR A 114 -7.71 6.81 7.02
C THR A 114 -7.60 6.60 5.51
N MET A 115 -7.45 5.36 5.05
CA MET A 115 -7.22 5.07 3.63
C MET A 115 -8.43 5.39 2.77
N ILE A 116 -8.21 6.23 1.76
CA ILE A 116 -9.22 6.61 0.76
C ILE A 116 -8.85 6.15 -0.66
N ALA A 117 -7.82 5.31 -0.81
CA ALA A 117 -7.47 4.72 -2.09
C ALA A 117 -8.65 3.90 -2.66
N GLN A 118 -8.83 3.98 -3.97
CA GLN A 118 -9.84 3.19 -4.68
C GLN A 118 -9.37 1.73 -4.87
N LEU A 119 -8.07 1.55 -4.99
CA LEU A 119 -7.41 0.28 -5.22
C LEU A 119 -6.48 -0.04 -4.04
N TYR A 120 -6.40 -1.31 -3.68
CA TYR A 120 -5.36 -1.77 -2.77
C TYR A 120 -4.58 -2.93 -3.37
N PHE A 121 -3.31 -2.71 -3.66
CA PHE A 121 -2.41 -3.74 -4.14
C PHE A 121 -1.66 -4.37 -2.98
N PHE A 122 -1.70 -5.70 -2.92
CA PHE A 122 -0.94 -6.48 -1.95
C PHE A 122 -0.14 -7.55 -2.68
N GLY A 123 1.18 -7.61 -2.47
CA GLY A 123 2.05 -8.53 -3.19
C GLY A 123 3.22 -9.06 -2.36
N PHE A 124 3.59 -10.31 -2.61
CA PHE A 124 4.80 -10.95 -2.12
C PHE A 124 5.78 -11.11 -3.27
N ALA A 125 6.94 -10.46 -3.17
CA ALA A 125 7.97 -10.51 -4.18
C ALA A 125 8.51 -11.93 -4.39
N SER A 126 8.99 -12.21 -5.60
CA SER A 126 9.81 -13.38 -5.88
C SER A 126 11.13 -13.35 -5.10
N LYS A 127 11.78 -14.51 -4.94
CA LYS A 127 13.08 -14.60 -4.25
C LYS A 127 14.16 -13.72 -4.88
N ASP A 128 14.10 -13.50 -6.20
CA ASP A 128 15.04 -12.63 -6.93
C ASP A 128 14.55 -11.18 -7.05
N GLU A 129 13.38 -10.85 -6.49
CA GLU A 129 12.77 -9.52 -6.47
C GLU A 129 12.55 -8.93 -7.87
N LYS A 130 12.23 -9.79 -8.85
CA LYS A 130 11.94 -9.41 -10.25
C LYS A 130 10.47 -9.56 -10.63
N SER A 131 9.67 -10.21 -9.79
CA SER A 131 8.23 -10.39 -9.98
C SER A 131 7.54 -10.49 -8.61
N PHE A 132 6.22 -10.74 -8.63
CA PHE A 132 5.45 -11.10 -7.44
C PHE A 132 5.00 -12.56 -7.57
N ASP A 133 5.38 -13.41 -6.61
CA ASP A 133 4.97 -14.83 -6.57
C ASP A 133 3.50 -14.99 -6.17
N LEU A 134 2.97 -14.03 -5.40
CA LEU A 134 1.58 -13.95 -4.99
C LEU A 134 1.19 -12.48 -4.94
N TRP A 135 0.10 -12.10 -5.61
CA TRP A 135 -0.43 -10.75 -5.51
C TRP A 135 -1.93 -10.69 -5.74
N VAL A 136 -2.55 -9.64 -5.22
CA VAL A 136 -3.95 -9.30 -5.44
C VAL A 136 -4.09 -7.79 -5.61
N LEU A 137 -4.92 -7.39 -6.56
CA LEU A 137 -5.41 -6.03 -6.71
C LEU A 137 -6.88 -6.02 -6.29
N LEU A 138 -7.16 -5.31 -5.19
CA LEU A 138 -8.49 -5.22 -4.61
C LEU A 138 -9.23 -3.95 -5.06
N ASP A 139 -10.53 -4.10 -5.25
CA ASP A 139 -11.52 -3.02 -5.23
C ASP A 139 -11.75 -2.64 -3.76
N TRP A 140 -11.07 -1.59 -3.28
CA TRP A 140 -11.09 -1.24 -1.87
C TRP A 140 -12.49 -0.82 -1.38
N PRO A 141 -13.27 0.01 -2.11
CA PRO A 141 -14.65 0.30 -1.73
C PRO A 141 -15.52 -0.93 -1.52
N LYS A 142 -15.43 -1.94 -2.41
CA LYS A 142 -16.16 -3.20 -2.20
C LYS A 142 -15.62 -4.00 -1.02
N THR A 143 -14.30 -3.99 -0.81
CA THR A 143 -13.70 -4.65 0.35
C THR A 143 -14.22 -4.06 1.67
N VAL A 144 -14.35 -2.74 1.75
CA VAL A 144 -14.97 -2.05 2.89
C VAL A 144 -16.43 -2.47 3.05
N TRP A 145 -17.19 -2.50 1.96
CA TRP A 145 -18.60 -2.90 2.00
C TRP A 145 -18.80 -4.33 2.51
N GLU A 146 -18.07 -5.29 1.95
CA GLU A 146 -18.13 -6.71 2.34
C GLU A 146 -17.64 -6.93 3.78
N THR A 147 -16.67 -6.12 4.24
CA THR A 147 -16.22 -6.11 5.64
C THR A 147 -17.36 -5.68 6.58
N ILE A 148 -18.08 -4.61 6.25
CA ILE A 148 -19.22 -4.12 7.05
C ILE A 148 -20.36 -5.15 7.06
N GLN A 149 -20.55 -5.89 5.98
CA GLN A 149 -21.53 -6.96 5.89
C GLN A 149 -21.14 -8.23 6.68
N GLY A 150 -19.90 -8.31 7.19
CA GLY A 150 -19.39 -9.48 7.91
C GLY A 150 -18.95 -10.63 7.00
N ASN A 151 -18.77 -10.37 5.70
CA ASN A 151 -18.35 -11.38 4.72
C ASN A 151 -16.83 -11.55 4.67
N ILE A 152 -16.07 -10.66 5.32
CA ILE A 152 -14.62 -10.76 5.45
C ILE A 152 -14.27 -10.84 6.93
N SER A 153 -13.60 -11.93 7.32
CA SER A 153 -13.10 -12.13 8.68
C SER A 153 -11.74 -11.45 8.83
N TRP A 154 -11.66 -10.46 9.72
CA TRP A 154 -10.43 -9.76 10.02
C TRP A 154 -9.93 -10.07 11.43
N ASP A 155 -8.67 -10.47 11.52
CA ASP A 155 -7.96 -10.67 12.77
C ASP A 155 -7.16 -9.43 13.13
N LEU A 156 -7.44 -8.84 14.30
CA LEU A 156 -6.53 -7.85 14.88
C LEU A 156 -5.28 -8.57 15.40
N LYS A 157 -4.12 -8.24 14.85
CA LYS A 157 -2.82 -8.69 15.32
C LYS A 157 -2.08 -7.52 15.96
N SER A 158 -2.02 -7.54 17.28
CA SER A 158 -1.15 -6.64 18.03
C SER A 158 0.31 -7.04 17.82
N GLN A 159 1.20 -6.07 17.58
CA GLN A 159 2.63 -6.36 17.60
C GLN A 159 3.07 -6.60 19.05
N PRO A 160 3.89 -7.63 19.32
CA PRO A 160 4.47 -7.80 20.65
C PRO A 160 5.43 -6.64 20.97
N GLU A 161 5.37 -6.10 22.19
CA GLU A 161 6.19 -4.98 22.67
C GLU A 161 7.70 -5.14 22.42
N TYR A 162 8.20 -6.39 22.33
CA TYR A 162 9.62 -6.71 22.13
C TYR A 162 10.09 -6.74 20.66
N ARG A 163 9.19 -6.62 19.66
CA ARG A 163 9.59 -6.46 18.24
C ARG A 163 9.95 -5.03 17.84
N ALA A 164 9.88 -4.08 18.78
CA ALA A 164 10.35 -2.70 18.64
C ALA A 164 11.81 -2.56 18.14
N ALA A 165 12.61 -3.63 18.11
CA ALA A 165 13.96 -3.64 17.57
C ALA A 165 14.05 -3.29 16.07
N ASP A 166 12.99 -3.54 15.27
CA ASP A 166 12.92 -3.12 13.86
C ASP A 166 12.24 -1.74 13.67
N GLY A 167 11.78 -1.13 14.77
CA GLY A 167 11.09 0.16 14.83
C GLY A 167 9.62 0.16 14.43
N ALA A 168 9.01 -0.99 14.12
CA ALA A 168 7.58 -1.06 13.84
C ALA A 168 6.76 -1.17 15.12
N MET A 169 5.83 -0.23 15.31
CA MET A 169 4.92 -0.21 16.44
C MET A 169 3.47 -0.50 16.03
N ALA A 170 3.17 -0.64 14.73
CA ALA A 170 1.79 -0.66 14.26
C ALA A 170 1.03 -1.94 14.60
N ASN A 171 -0.26 -1.82 14.93
CA ASN A 171 -1.21 -2.94 14.96
C ASN A 171 -1.81 -3.15 13.58
N PHE A 172 -2.15 -4.39 13.21
CA PHE A 172 -2.64 -4.70 11.87
C PHE A 172 -3.97 -5.47 11.93
N MET A 173 -4.91 -5.11 11.06
CA MET A 173 -5.99 -6.00 10.67
C MET A 173 -5.46 -6.93 9.59
N ARG A 174 -5.74 -8.23 9.72
CA ARG A 174 -5.24 -9.26 8.83
C ARG A 174 -6.38 -10.14 8.32
N THR A 175 -6.36 -10.45 7.02
CA THR A 175 -7.25 -11.42 6.38
C THR A 175 -6.48 -12.33 5.45
N HIS A 176 -6.91 -13.59 5.32
CA HIS A 176 -6.33 -14.53 4.37
C HIS A 176 -6.80 -14.18 2.96
N ILE A 177 -5.85 -14.09 2.02
CA ILE A 177 -6.10 -13.57 0.67
C ILE A 177 -6.99 -14.52 -0.15
N PRO A 178 -6.74 -15.84 -0.19
CA PRO A 178 -7.61 -16.80 -0.87
C PRO A 178 -9.08 -16.81 -0.41
N ASP A 179 -9.34 -16.43 0.84
CA ASP A 179 -10.69 -16.41 1.41
C ASP A 179 -11.48 -15.12 1.09
N LEU A 180 -10.86 -14.15 0.41
CA LEU A 180 -11.52 -12.89 0.06
C LEU A 180 -12.68 -13.11 -0.94
N PRO A 181 -13.82 -12.40 -0.76
CA PRO A 181 -14.92 -12.45 -1.72
C PRO A 181 -14.44 -12.09 -3.14
N LYS A 182 -14.85 -12.89 -4.13
CA LYS A 182 -14.49 -12.65 -5.53
C LYS A 182 -14.94 -11.28 -6.04
N SER A 183 -15.99 -10.71 -5.45
CA SER A 183 -16.48 -9.35 -5.72
C SER A 183 -15.44 -8.26 -5.42
N CYS A 184 -14.57 -8.49 -4.44
CA CYS A 184 -13.49 -7.57 -4.02
C CYS A 184 -12.24 -7.67 -4.89
N ILE A 185 -12.05 -8.77 -5.61
CA ILE A 185 -10.81 -9.04 -6.35
C ILE A 185 -10.97 -8.55 -7.79
N LEU A 186 -10.20 -7.54 -8.18
CA LEU A 186 -10.15 -7.09 -9.58
C LEU A 186 -9.25 -8.00 -10.41
N LYS A 187 -8.05 -8.30 -9.90
CA LYS A 187 -7.04 -9.14 -10.54
C LYS A 187 -6.14 -9.83 -9.51
N THR A 188 -5.63 -11.00 -9.87
CA THR A 188 -4.69 -11.78 -9.06
C THR A 188 -3.91 -12.80 -9.92
N ASN A 189 -2.83 -13.38 -9.38
CA ASN A 189 -2.12 -14.52 -9.95
C ASN A 189 -2.32 -15.87 -9.20
N PHE A 190 -3.10 -15.92 -8.12
CA PHE A 190 -3.47 -17.19 -7.48
C PHE A 190 -4.83 -17.67 -7.99
N LYS A 191 -5.09 -18.97 -7.80
CA LYS A 191 -6.31 -19.65 -8.28
C LYS A 191 -7.41 -19.63 -7.24
#